data_AF-A0A4R2DDZ6-F1
#
_entry.id   AF-A0A4R2DDZ6-F1
#
_cell.length_a   1.000
_cell.length_b   1.000
_cell.length_c   1.000
_cell.angle_alpha   90.00
_cell.angle_beta   90.00
_cell.angle_gamma   90.00
#
_symmetry.space_group_name_H-M   'P 1'
#
loop_
_entity.id
_entity.type
_entity.pdbx_description
1 polymer ?
#
loop_
_entity_poly.entity_id
_entity_poly.type
_entity_poly.pdbx_seq_one_letter_code
_entity_poly.pdbx_strand_id
1 'polypeptide(L)'
;MAITWTDSALKHGIDIEDAKHAIAHAHYMEQDFDEPRPPSTIRPTLFLGPQRRLGAPLLEVMVEIGRRDVTIFHVMEARKKHLDRMND
;
A
#
# COMPACT_ATOMS: atom_id res chain seq x y z
N MET A 1 4.86 -14.75 -8.02
CA MET A 1 4.33 -13.48 -8.54
C MET A 1 5.49 -12.51 -8.62
N ALA A 2 5.63 -11.77 -9.72
CA ALA A 2 6.62 -10.69 -9.80
C ALA A 2 6.05 -9.45 -9.08
N ILE A 3 6.86 -8.79 -8.27
CA ILE A 3 6.49 -7.52 -7.62
C ILE A 3 7.19 -6.39 -8.35
N THR A 4 6.41 -5.45 -8.87
CA THR A 4 6.88 -4.25 -9.55
C THR A 4 6.60 -3.02 -8.70
N TRP A 5 7.54 -2.09 -8.67
CA TRP A 5 7.42 -0.81 -7.95
C TRP A 5 7.40 0.32 -8.97
N THR A 6 6.44 1.23 -8.87
CA THR A 6 6.44 2.43 -9.72
C THR A 6 7.36 3.51 -9.12
N ASP A 7 7.80 4.46 -9.93
CA ASP A 7 8.56 5.62 -9.45
C ASP A 7 7.78 6.43 -8.38
N SER A 8 6.45 6.45 -8.50
CA SER A 8 5.56 7.11 -7.52
C SER A 8 5.64 6.45 -6.15
N ALA A 9 5.69 5.11 -6.09
CA ALA A 9 5.84 4.37 -4.83
C ALA A 9 7.19 4.67 -4.15
N LEU A 10 8.26 4.84 -4.93
CA LEU A 10 9.61 5.11 -4.42
C LEU A 10 9.85 6.58 -4.05
N LYS A 11 8.97 7.50 -4.49
CA LYS A 11 9.13 8.95 -4.33
C LYS A 11 9.21 9.42 -2.89
N HIS A 12 8.60 8.70 -1.95
CA HIS A 12 8.51 9.11 -0.56
C HIS A 12 9.68 8.64 0.32
N GLY A 13 10.68 7.95 -0.26
CA GLY A 13 11.88 7.51 0.47
C GLY A 13 11.61 6.46 1.54
N ILE A 14 10.44 5.80 1.50
CA ILE A 14 10.12 4.66 2.34
C ILE A 14 10.91 3.46 1.83
N ASP A 15 11.57 2.74 2.74
CA ASP A 15 12.32 1.54 2.40
C ASP A 15 11.38 0.43 1.90
N ILE A 16 11.81 -0.28 0.85
CA ILE A 16 11.03 -1.36 0.22
C ILE A 16 10.64 -2.44 1.24
N GLU A 17 11.53 -2.76 2.19
CA GLU A 17 11.26 -3.79 3.18
C GLU A 17 10.29 -3.30 4.27
N ASP A 18 10.23 -1.99 4.54
CA ASP A 18 9.22 -1.43 5.43
C ASP A 18 7.84 -1.44 4.79
N ALA A 19 7.74 -1.16 3.49
CA ALA A 19 6.50 -1.29 2.74
C ALA A 19 6.02 -2.74 2.63
N LYS A 20 6.93 -3.69 2.38
CA LYS A 20 6.59 -5.12 2.41
C LYS A 20 6.15 -5.57 3.80
N HIS A 21 6.81 -5.10 4.84
CA HIS A 21 6.44 -5.40 6.22
C HIS A 21 5.04 -4.85 6.53
N ALA A 22 4.72 -3.63 6.09
CA ALA A 22 3.39 -3.06 6.25
C ALA A 22 2.31 -3.87 5.53
N ILE A 23 2.57 -4.40 4.33
CA ILE A 23 1.63 -5.32 3.64
C ILE A 23 1.47 -6.63 4.43
N ALA A 24 2.57 -7.25 4.87
CA ALA A 24 2.55 -8.55 5.54
C ALA A 24 1.92 -8.52 6.93
N HIS A 25 2.02 -7.38 7.63
CA HIS A 25 1.52 -7.16 8.99
C HIS A 25 0.40 -6.12 9.04
N ALA A 26 -0.33 -5.95 7.94
CA ALA A 26 -1.38 -4.96 7.82
C ALA A 26 -2.41 -5.10 8.95
N HIS A 27 -2.71 -4.00 9.60
CA HIS A 27 -3.78 -3.90 10.60
C HIS A 27 -5.14 -3.74 9.92
N TYR A 28 -5.14 -3.18 8.71
CA TYR A 28 -6.33 -2.99 7.90
C TYR A 28 -6.02 -3.25 6.43
N MET A 29 -6.96 -3.92 5.76
CA MET A 29 -6.92 -4.22 4.34
C MET A 29 -8.29 -3.92 3.74
N GLU A 30 -8.33 -3.09 2.70
CA GLU A 30 -9.53 -2.79 1.93
C GLU A 30 -9.30 -3.17 0.47
N GLN A 31 -10.03 -4.19 0.01
CA GLN A 31 -10.04 -4.57 -1.40
C GLN A 31 -10.94 -3.62 -2.19
N ASP A 32 -10.59 -3.40 -3.45
CA ASP A 32 -11.36 -2.54 -4.35
C ASP A 32 -11.61 -1.12 -3.78
N PHE A 33 -10.61 -0.56 -3.08
CA PHE A 33 -10.74 0.65 -2.25
C PHE A 33 -11.06 1.92 -3.06
N ASP A 34 -10.65 1.93 -4.34
CA ASP A 34 -10.82 3.05 -5.27
C ASP A 34 -11.08 2.50 -6.68
N GLU A 35 -11.50 3.37 -7.60
CA GLU A 35 -11.62 3.03 -9.00
C GLU A 35 -10.23 2.89 -9.66
N PRO A 36 -10.09 1.99 -10.65
CA PRO A 36 -8.83 1.84 -11.37
C PRO A 36 -8.50 3.13 -12.13
N ARG A 37 -7.22 3.51 -12.14
CA ARG A 37 -6.76 4.72 -12.82
C ARG A 37 -6.01 4.35 -14.10
N PRO A 38 -6.35 4.95 -15.26
CA PRO A 38 -5.62 4.70 -16.50
C PRO A 38 -4.10 4.91 -16.31
N PRO A 39 -3.26 4.02 -16.87
CA PRO A 39 -3.59 2.96 -17.83
C PRO A 39 -4.09 1.64 -17.19
N SER A 40 -4.10 1.53 -15.86
CA SER A 40 -4.55 0.32 -15.17
C SER A 40 -6.06 0.18 -15.20
N THR A 41 -6.51 -1.08 -15.29
CA THR A 41 -7.92 -1.47 -15.15
C THR A 41 -8.17 -2.30 -13.89
N ILE A 42 -7.14 -2.48 -13.04
CA ILE A 42 -7.22 -3.28 -11.83
C ILE A 42 -7.55 -2.35 -10.67
N ARG A 43 -8.61 -2.69 -9.94
CA ARG A 43 -8.96 -1.95 -8.74
C ARG A 43 -7.90 -2.17 -7.65
N PRO A 44 -7.40 -1.09 -7.03
CA PRO A 44 -6.35 -1.20 -6.04
C PRO A 44 -6.86 -1.77 -4.71
N THR A 45 -5.99 -2.50 -4.04
CA THR A 45 -6.14 -2.88 -2.63
C THR A 45 -5.31 -1.93 -1.77
N LEU A 46 -5.91 -1.39 -0.71
CA LEU A 46 -5.25 -0.57 0.30
C LEU A 46 -4.83 -1.45 1.49
N PHE A 47 -3.58 -1.32 1.91
CA PHE A 47 -3.05 -1.88 3.14
C PHE A 47 -2.62 -0.75 4.07
N LEU A 48 -3.04 -0.81 5.34
CA LEU A 48 -2.51 0.05 6.40
C LEU A 48 -1.77 -0.83 7.41
N GLY A 49 -0.47 -0.63 7.56
CA GLY A 49 0.36 -1.51 8.36
C GLY A 49 1.62 -0.88 8.93
N PRO A 50 2.25 -1.54 9.90
CA PRO A 50 3.41 -1.00 10.60
C PRO A 50 4.68 -1.13 9.76
N GLN A 51 5.60 -0.19 9.96
CA GLN A 51 6.99 -0.33 9.53
C GLN A 51 7.73 -1.35 10.41
N ARG A 52 8.93 -1.78 10.02
CA ARG A 52 9.76 -2.67 10.86
C ARG A 52 10.24 -1.98 12.13
N ARG A 53 10.40 -0.66 12.09
CA ARG A 53 10.79 0.14 13.25
C ARG A 53 9.61 0.31 14.20
N LEU A 54 9.77 -0.18 15.42
CA LEU A 54 8.77 -0.03 16.48
C LEU A 54 8.46 1.45 16.77
N GLY A 55 7.17 1.79 16.88
CA GLY A 55 6.70 3.14 17.16
C GLY A 55 6.77 4.13 15.98
N ALA A 56 7.19 3.68 14.79
CA ALA A 56 7.07 4.47 13.56
C ALA A 56 5.60 4.59 13.13
N PRO A 57 5.22 5.65 12.38
CA PRO A 57 3.86 5.78 11.86
C PRO A 57 3.51 4.60 10.94
N LEU A 58 2.22 4.25 10.90
CA LEU A 58 1.71 3.27 9.93
C LEU A 58 1.97 3.76 8.51
N LEU A 59 2.13 2.83 7.58
CA LEU A 59 2.20 3.10 6.17
C LEU A 59 0.86 2.81 5.52
N GLU A 60 0.48 3.65 4.57
CA GLU A 60 -0.50 3.32 3.55
C GLU A 60 0.21 2.79 2.30
N VAL A 61 -0.17 1.59 1.88
CA VAL A 61 0.37 0.93 0.70
C VAL A 61 -0.77 0.54 -0.22
N MET A 62 -0.75 1.02 -1.46
CA MET A 62 -1.74 0.65 -2.47
C MET A 62 -1.10 -0.22 -3.53
N VAL A 63 -1.81 -1.31 -3.84
CA VAL A 63 -1.31 -2.33 -4.75
C VAL A 63 -2.38 -2.74 -5.76
N GLU A 64 -1.96 -3.07 -6.96
CA GLU A 64 -2.78 -3.72 -7.98
C GLU A 64 -2.36 -5.19 -8.03
N ILE A 65 -3.29 -6.09 -7.71
CA ILE A 65 -3.01 -7.53 -7.66
C ILE A 65 -3.54 -8.16 -8.94
N GLY A 66 -2.65 -8.37 -9.90
CA GLY A 66 -2.92 -9.09 -11.13
C GLY A 66 -2.90 -10.61 -10.95
N ARG A 67 -3.14 -11.35 -12.05
CA ARG A 67 -3.14 -12.82 -12.01
C ARG A 67 -1.74 -13.42 -11.78
N ARG A 68 -0.68 -12.71 -12.16
CA ARG A 68 0.72 -13.20 -12.09
C ARG A 68 1.69 -12.21 -11.45
N ASP A 69 1.25 -10.98 -11.27
CA ASP A 69 2.05 -9.82 -10.94
C ASP A 69 1.35 -8.96 -9.88
N VAL A 70 2.14 -8.25 -9.10
CA VAL A 70 1.67 -7.24 -8.14
C VAL A 70 2.39 -5.95 -8.46
N THR A 71 1.64 -4.88 -8.67
CA THR A 71 2.20 -3.54 -8.87
C THR A 71 1.94 -2.70 -7.64
N ILE A 72 3.02 -2.27 -6.98
CA ILE A 72 2.97 -1.34 -5.85
C ILE A 72 3.19 0.06 -6.41
N PHE A 73 2.17 0.90 -6.35
CA PHE A 73 2.19 2.21 -6.99
C PHE A 73 2.10 3.39 -6.02
N HIS A 74 1.78 3.13 -4.75
CA HIS A 74 1.67 4.15 -3.72
C HIS A 74 2.17 3.60 -2.39
N VAL A 75 3.14 4.30 -1.79
CA VAL A 75 3.67 4.01 -0.46
C VAL A 75 3.98 5.32 0.21
N MET A 76 3.36 5.56 1.36
CA MET A 76 3.68 6.71 2.21
C MET A 76 3.20 6.48 3.65
N GLU A 77 3.53 7.39 4.55
CA GLU A 77 2.91 7.42 5.88
C GLU A 77 1.39 7.54 5.77
N ALA A 78 0.69 6.72 6.55
CA ALA A 78 -0.77 6.62 6.52
C ALA A 78 -1.39 7.97 6.87
N ARG A 79 -2.18 8.50 5.93
CA ARG A 79 -2.89 9.75 6.13
C ARG A 79 -4.06 9.55 7.07
N LYS A 80 -4.39 10.60 7.83
CA LYS A 80 -5.53 10.61 8.76
C LYS A 80 -6.82 10.06 8.12
N LYS A 81 -7.14 10.47 6.88
CA LYS A 81 -8.31 9.98 6.13
C LYS A 81 -8.41 8.46 5.95
N HIS A 82 -7.28 7.75 5.88
CA HIS A 82 -7.28 6.28 5.75
C HIS A 82 -7.19 5.63 7.12
N LEU A 83 -6.51 6.26 8.08
CA LEU A 83 -6.55 5.83 9.49
C LEU A 83 -7.98 5.91 10.07
N ASP A 84 -8.74 6.93 9.70
CA ASP A 84 -10.14 7.09 10.13
C ASP A 84 -11.00 5.91 9.64
N ARG A 85 -10.69 5.30 8.48
CA ARG A 85 -11.37 4.10 7.96
C ARG A 85 -11.15 2.84 8.79
N MET A 86 -10.11 2.81 9.63
CA MET A 86 -9.89 1.69 10.54
C MET A 86 -10.88 1.67 11.71
N ASN A 87 -11.58 2.79 11.95
CA ASN A 87 -12.48 2.97 13.09
C ASN A 87 -13.98 2.97 12.70
N ASP A 88 -14.29 2.76 11.42
CA ASP A 88 -15.66 2.69 10.86
C ASP A 88 -16.02 1.21 10.62
#